data_AF-A0A942V9R5-F1
#
_entry.id   AF-A0A942V9R5-F1
#
_cell.length_a   1.000
_cell.length_b   1.000
_cell.length_c   1.000
_cell.angle_alpha   90.00
_cell.angle_beta   90.00
_cell.angle_gamma   90.00
#
_symmetry.space_group_name_H-M   'P 1'
#
loop_
_entity.id
_entity.type
_entity.pdbx_description
1 polymer ?
#
loop_
_entity_poly.entity_id
_entity_poly.type
_entity_poly.pdbx_seq_one_letter_code
_entity_poly.pdbx_strand_id
1 'polypeptide(L)'
;MEYNLGKLLNKVRKEKLLSLRDLSEKIKLDENGHVYLSAIECGRILPDIETLKNILNSLDSINRLEEFTEELKHSKINNQYDDKIEYKEETYFKTLKKRKALL
;
A
#
# COMPACT_ATOMS: atom_id res chain seq x y z
N MET A 1 5.89 12.76 15.76
CA MET A 1 5.71 12.21 14.40
C MET A 1 4.38 11.52 14.39
N GLU A 2 3.48 11.90 13.49
CA GLU A 2 2.16 11.27 13.39
C GLU A 2 2.35 9.87 12.80
N TYR A 3 2.13 8.86 13.64
CA TYR A 3 2.05 7.45 13.29
C TYR A 3 0.89 7.28 12.29
N ASN A 4 1.20 6.82 11.08
CA ASN A 4 0.26 6.71 9.98
C ASN A 4 0.50 5.38 9.26
N LEU A 5 -0.42 4.45 9.46
CA LEU A 5 -0.45 3.14 8.80
C LEU A 5 -0.25 3.23 7.30
N GLY A 6 -0.87 4.21 6.64
CA GLY A 6 -0.77 4.41 5.20
C GLY A 6 0.66 4.71 4.73
N LYS A 7 1.40 5.56 5.48
CA LYS A 7 2.83 5.82 5.20
C LYS A 7 3.69 4.58 5.38
N LEU A 8 3.40 3.79 6.41
CA LEU A 8 4.12 2.54 6.67
C LEU A 8 3.89 1.52 5.55
N LEU A 9 2.63 1.34 5.12
CA LEU A 9 2.26 0.49 3.98
C LEU A 9 2.94 0.96 2.68
N ASN A 10 2.91 2.27 2.40
CA ASN A 10 3.58 2.84 1.22
C ASN A 10 5.06 2.49 1.20
N LYS A 11 5.75 2.67 2.33
CA LYS A 11 7.18 2.38 2.44
C LYS A 11 7.47 0.91 2.11
N VAL A 12 6.77 -0.02 2.77
CA VAL A 12 6.98 -1.46 2.57
C VAL A 12 6.64 -1.89 1.14
N ARG A 13 5.55 -1.41 0.56
CA ARG A 13 5.19 -1.70 -0.83
C ARG A 13 6.28 -1.25 -1.81
N LYS A 14 6.82 -0.04 -1.62
CA LYS A 14 7.89 0.50 -2.47
C LYS A 14 9.21 -0.25 -2.31
N GLU A 15 9.55 -0.72 -1.11
CA GLU A 15 10.71 -1.61 -0.87
C GLU A 15 10.59 -2.92 -1.66
N LYS A 16 9.36 -3.43 -1.83
CA LYS A 16 9.05 -4.61 -2.66
C LYS A 16 8.93 -4.31 -4.15
N LEU A 17 9.17 -3.06 -4.55
CA LEU A 17 9.09 -2.58 -5.93
C LEU A 17 7.74 -2.89 -6.62
N LEU A 18 6.63 -2.85 -5.87
CA LEU A 18 5.30 -3.11 -6.42
C LEU A 18 4.59 -1.79 -6.66
N SER A 19 4.02 -1.61 -7.86
CA SER A 19 3.05 -0.53 -8.06
C SER A 19 1.76 -0.82 -7.29
N LEU A 20 0.91 0.20 -7.05
CA LEU A 20 -0.43 -0.04 -6.50
C LEU A 20 -1.27 -0.97 -7.39
N ARG A 21 -1.08 -0.93 -8.71
CA ARG A 21 -1.74 -1.83 -9.66
C ARG A 21 -1.24 -3.26 -9.54
N ASP A 22 0.08 -3.45 -9.46
CA ASP A 22 0.70 -4.77 -9.25
C ASP A 22 0.21 -5.40 -7.94
N LEU A 23 0.11 -4.59 -6.88
CA LEU A 23 -0.39 -5.07 -5.58
C LEU A 23 -1.87 -5.44 -5.69
N SER A 24 -2.70 -4.55 -6.26
CA SER A 24 -4.13 -4.79 -6.49
C SER A 24 -4.39 -6.10 -7.20
N GLU A 25 -3.64 -6.39 -8.26
CA GLU A 25 -3.71 -7.65 -9.02
C GLU A 25 -3.32 -8.85 -8.16
N LYS A 26 -2.24 -8.74 -7.36
CA LYS A 26 -1.80 -9.82 -6.45
C LYS A 26 -2.85 -10.17 -5.39
N ILE A 27 -3.54 -9.17 -4.82
CA ILE A 27 -4.61 -9.39 -3.85
C ILE A 27 -5.98 -9.64 -4.49
N LYS A 28 -6.05 -9.74 -5.83
CA LYS A 28 -7.28 -10.01 -6.60
C LYS A 28 -8.41 -9.02 -6.32
N LEU A 29 -8.08 -7.74 -6.16
CA LEU A 29 -9.08 -6.68 -6.16
C LEU A 29 -9.61 -6.44 -7.58
N ASP A 30 -10.71 -5.70 -7.67
CA ASP A 30 -11.29 -5.26 -8.94
C ASP A 30 -10.37 -4.27 -9.69
N GLU A 31 -10.85 -3.81 -10.85
CA GLU A 31 -10.17 -2.83 -11.71
C GLU A 31 -9.79 -1.52 -11.01
N ASN A 32 -10.48 -1.16 -9.92
CA ASN A 32 -10.26 0.04 -9.13
C ASN A 32 -9.54 -0.23 -7.80
N GLY A 33 -9.07 -1.46 -7.56
CA GLY A 33 -8.39 -1.82 -6.30
C GLY A 33 -7.13 -1.00 -6.02
N HIS A 34 -6.44 -0.52 -7.07
CA HIS A 34 -5.31 0.40 -6.92
C HIS A 34 -5.72 1.76 -6.31
N VAL A 35 -6.92 2.25 -6.60
CA VAL A 35 -7.49 3.48 -5.99
C VAL A 35 -7.82 3.23 -4.52
N TYR A 36 -8.42 2.08 -4.20
CA TYR A 36 -8.68 1.66 -2.82
C TYR A 36 -7.40 1.58 -1.99
N LEU A 37 -6.36 0.92 -2.51
CA LEU A 37 -5.04 0.86 -1.87
C LEU A 37 -4.39 2.23 -1.74
N SER A 38 -4.55 3.12 -2.72
CA SER A 38 -4.08 4.50 -2.62
C SER A 38 -4.79 5.26 -1.50
N ALA A 39 -6.10 5.07 -1.33
CA ALA A 39 -6.87 5.70 -0.28
C ALA A 39 -6.40 5.25 1.12
N ILE A 40 -6.01 3.98 1.26
CA ILE A 40 -5.36 3.47 2.48
C ILE A 40 -4.01 4.14 2.70
N GLU A 41 -3.13 4.17 1.68
CA GLU A 41 -1.79 4.77 1.81
C GLU A 41 -1.80 6.27 2.11
N CYS A 42 -2.84 6.98 1.64
CA CYS A 42 -3.08 8.39 1.97
C CYS A 42 -3.80 8.59 3.31
N GLY A 43 -4.21 7.51 4.00
CA GLY A 43 -4.95 7.58 5.25
C GLY A 43 -6.39 8.10 5.11
N ARG A 44 -6.97 8.08 3.90
CA ARG A 44 -8.38 8.43 3.66
C ARG A 44 -9.32 7.32 4.13
N ILE A 45 -8.84 6.08 4.12
CA ILE A 45 -9.56 4.89 4.58
C ILE A 45 -8.63 4.10 5.50
N LEU A 46 -9.19 3.52 6.56
CA LEU A 46 -8.50 2.50 7.35
C LEU A 46 -8.98 1.11 6.91
N PRO A 47 -8.07 0.18 6.59
CA PRO A 47 -8.46 -1.20 6.29
C PRO A 47 -8.90 -1.91 7.57
N ASP A 48 -9.73 -2.93 7.41
CA ASP A 48 -9.91 -3.91 8.49
C ASP A 48 -8.66 -4.81 8.64
N ILE A 49 -8.63 -5.57 9.73
CA ILE A 49 -7.49 -6.44 10.06
C ILE A 49 -7.27 -7.51 8.97
N GLU A 50 -8.33 -8.02 8.35
CA GLU A 50 -8.22 -9.10 7.35
C GLU A 50 -7.66 -8.58 6.03
N THR A 51 -8.10 -7.40 5.60
CA THR A 51 -7.54 -6.67 4.47
C THR A 51 -6.07 -6.35 4.71
N LEU A 52 -5.71 -5.88 5.91
CA LEU A 52 -4.33 -5.60 6.28
C LEU A 52 -3.45 -6.86 6.19
N LYS A 53 -3.93 -8.01 6.69
CA LYS A 53 -3.24 -9.30 6.54
C LYS A 53 -3.03 -9.68 5.07
N ASN A 54 -4.06 -9.54 4.24
CA ASN A 54 -3.99 -9.87 2.81
C ASN A 54 -2.97 -9.01 2.06
N ILE A 55 -2.91 -7.71 2.38
CA ILE A 55 -1.91 -6.80 1.85
C ILE A 55 -0.51 -7.25 2.30
N LEU A 56 -0.29 -7.49 3.59
CA LEU A 56 1.02 -7.88 4.13
C LEU A 56 1.50 -9.24 3.61
N ASN A 57 0.62 -10.21 3.46
CA ASN A 57 0.93 -11.48 2.81
C ASN A 57 1.42 -11.26 1.37
N SER A 58 0.74 -10.42 0.60
CA SER A 58 1.13 -10.14 -0.80
C SER A 58 2.44 -9.35 -0.94
N LEU A 59 2.84 -8.67 0.14
CA LEU A 59 4.11 -7.96 0.26
C LEU A 59 5.22 -8.80 0.92
N ASP A 60 4.99 -10.09 1.19
CA ASP A 60 5.91 -10.95 1.95
C ASP A 60 6.40 -10.28 3.24
N SER A 61 5.46 -9.70 3.99
CA SER A 61 5.71 -8.89 5.19
C SER A 61 4.75 -9.23 6.34
N ILE A 62 4.12 -10.40 6.30
CA ILE A 62 3.16 -10.87 7.32
C ILE A 62 3.79 -11.03 8.71
N ASN A 63 5.10 -11.27 8.77
CA ASN A 63 5.87 -11.30 10.02
C ASN A 63 5.85 -9.95 10.78
N ARG A 64 5.39 -8.87 10.15
CA ARG A 64 5.23 -7.54 10.75
C ARG A 64 3.79 -7.22 11.14
N LEU A 65 2.87 -8.19 11.10
CA LEU A 65 1.44 -7.94 11.35
C LEU A 65 1.17 -7.24 12.69
N GLU A 66 1.92 -7.57 13.75
CA GLU A 66 1.77 -6.95 15.06
C GLU A 66 2.09 -5.44 15.02
N GLU A 67 3.21 -5.06 14.42
CA GLU A 67 3.60 -3.65 14.19
C GLU A 67 2.49 -2.88 13.46
N PHE A 68 1.97 -3.44 12.36
CA PHE A 68 0.94 -2.79 11.57
C PHE A 68 -0.41 -2.73 12.29
N THR A 69 -0.73 -3.73 13.13
CA THR A 69 -1.98 -3.74 13.91
C THR A 69 -1.93 -2.69 15.01
N GLU A 70 -0.79 -2.54 15.69
CA GLU A 70 -0.59 -1.47 16.65
C GLU A 70 -0.68 -0.10 15.96
N GLU A 71 -0.05 0.07 14.80
CA GLU A 71 -0.14 1.31 14.03
C GLU A 71 -1.59 1.62 13.59
N LEU A 72 -2.36 0.60 13.18
CA LEU A 72 -3.77 0.73 12.80
C LEU A 72 -4.62 1.25 13.97
N LYS A 73 -4.39 0.77 15.21
CA LYS A 73 -5.13 1.22 16.40
C LYS A 73 -4.92 2.71 16.72
N HIS A 74 -3.75 3.25 16.39
CA HIS A 74 -3.38 4.64 16.65
C HIS A 74 -3.67 5.56 15.45
N SER A 75 -3.89 4.98 14.27
CA SER A 75 -4.17 5.72 13.04
C SER A 75 -5.58 6.31 13.04
N LYS A 76 -5.73 7.47 12.41
CA LYS A 76 -7.02 8.14 12.18
C LYS A 76 -7.17 8.47 10.71
N ILE A 77 -8.43 8.53 10.26
CA ILE A 77 -8.75 8.98 8.90
C ILE A 77 -8.33 10.45 8.75
N ASN A 78 -7.60 10.75 7.69
CA ASN A 78 -7.18 12.09 7.32
C ASN A 78 -7.94 12.58 6.08
N ASN A 79 -8.94 13.44 6.31
CA ASN A 79 -9.77 14.06 5.26
C ASN A 79 -9.14 15.34 4.66
N GLN A 80 -7.90 15.71 5.02
CA GLN A 80 -7.25 16.91 4.49
C GLN A 80 -6.61 16.68 3.10
N TYR A 81 -6.57 15.44 2.61
CA TYR A 81 -6.02 15.13 1.30
C TYR A 81 -7.02 15.44 0.19
N ASP A 82 -6.67 16.41 -0.66
CA ASP A 82 -7.47 16.88 -1.79
C ASP A 82 -7.91 15.73 -2.73
N ASP A 83 -9.20 15.67 -3.03
CA ASP A 83 -9.82 14.70 -3.96
C ASP A 83 -9.25 14.83 -5.39
N LYS A 84 -8.52 15.92 -5.69
CA LYS A 84 -7.88 16.17 -6.99
C LYS A 84 -6.53 15.48 -7.21
N ILE A 85 -6.05 14.66 -6.26
CA ILE A 85 -4.81 13.90 -6.47
C ILE A 85 -5.08 12.76 -7.46
N GLU A 86 -4.79 13.01 -8.73
CA GLU A 86 -4.83 12.02 -9.80
C GLU A 86 -3.72 10.97 -9.58
N TYR A 87 -4.10 9.69 -9.53
CA TYR A 87 -3.14 8.59 -9.49
C TYR A 87 -2.27 8.61 -10.74
N LYS A 88 -0.95 8.76 -10.56
CA LYS A 88 0.04 8.55 -11.63
C LYS A 88 0.60 7.14 -11.53
N GLU A 89 0.45 6.35 -12.59
CA GLU A 89 0.96 4.98 -12.62
C GLU A 89 2.47 4.94 -12.35
N GLU A 90 2.87 4.13 -11.38
CA GLU A 90 4.27 3.96 -10.96
C GLU A 90 5.03 3.04 -11.93
N THR A 91 5.13 3.45 -13.19
CA THR A 91 5.76 2.66 -14.28
C THR A 91 7.25 2.41 -14.07
N TYR A 92 7.91 3.21 -13.23
CA TYR A 92 9.34 3.07 -12.92
C TYR A 92 9.68 1.72 -12.27
N PHE A 93 8.74 1.08 -11.57
CA PHE A 93 8.93 -0.24 -10.99
C PHE A 93 9.12 -1.33 -12.05
N LYS A 94 8.39 -1.25 -13.18
CA LYS A 94 8.53 -2.17 -14.31
C LYS A 94 9.97 -2.12 -14.87
N THR A 95 10.50 -0.91 -15.03
CA THR A 95 11.87 -0.69 -15.50
C THR A 95 12.94 -1.20 -14.53
N LEU A 96 12.76 -0.97 -13.22
CA LEU A 96 13.70 -1.44 -12.19
C LEU A 96 13.73 -2.97 -12.08
N LYS A 97 12.57 -3.64 -12.13
CA LYS A 97 12.47 -5.10 -12.16
C LYS A 97 13.22 -5.69 -13.35
N LYS A 98 13.03 -5.11 -14.55
CA LYS A 98 13.74 -5.53 -15.78
C LYS A 98 15.26 -5.40 -15.64
N ARG A 99 15.76 -4.32 -15.02
CA ARG A 99 17.21 -4.13 -14.79
C ARG A 99 17.78 -5.14 -13.80
N LYS A 100 17.07 -5.43 -12.71
CA LYS A 100 17.51 -6.45 -11.72
C LYS A 100 17.54 -7.87 -12.30
N ALA A 101 16.66 -8.20 -13.24
CA ALA A 101 16.64 -9.51 -13.88
C ALA A 101 17.77 -9.74 -14.91
N LEU A 102 18.53 -8.70 -15.24
CA LEU A 102 19.66 -8.74 -16.18
C LEU A 102 21.03 -8.76 -15.49
N LEU A 103 21.05 -8.78 -14.15
CA LEU A 103 22.24 -8.86 -13.29
C LEU A 103 22.25 -10.23 -12.59
#